data_AF-A0A643BTK2-F1
#
_entry.id   AF-A0A643BTK2-F1
#
_cell.length_a   1.000
_cell.length_b   1.000
_cell.length_c   1.000
_cell.angle_alpha   90.00
_cell.angle_beta   90.00
_cell.angle_gamma   90.00
#
_symmetry.space_group_name_H-M   'P 1'
#
loop_
_entity.id
_entity.type
_entity.pdbx_description
1 polymer ?
#
loop_
_entity_poly.entity_id
_entity_poly.type
_entity_poly.pdbx_seq_one_letter_code
_entity_poly.pdbx_strand_id
1 'polypeptide(L)' 'LCAVCLEDFKPRDELGICPCKHAFHRKCLIKWLEVRKVCPLCNMPVLQLAQLHSKQDRGPPQGPLPGAENIV' A
#
# COMPACT_ATOMS: atom_id res chain seq x y z
N LEU A 1 1.79 4.80 11.23
CA LEU A 1 2.96 5.25 10.45
C LEU A 1 2.56 5.71 9.05
N CYS A 2 2.93 6.92 8.65
CA CYS A 2 2.76 7.45 7.31
C CYS A 2 4.00 7.14 6.44
N ALA A 3 3.85 6.42 5.33
CA ALA A 3 5.00 6.06 4.48
C ALA A 3 5.63 7.23 3.72
N VAL A 4 5.02 8.42 3.74
CA VAL A 4 5.54 9.62 3.05
C VAL A 4 6.51 10.39 3.93
N CYS A 5 6.17 10.60 5.21
CA CYS A 5 7.01 11.33 6.17
C CYS A 5 7.70 10.41 7.18
N LEU A 6 7.40 9.10 7.16
CA LEU A 6 7.95 8.09 8.06
C LEU A 6 7.68 8.38 9.55
N GLU A 7 6.63 9.14 9.87
CA GLU A 7 6.19 9.44 11.24
C GLU A 7 4.89 8.72 11.62
N ASP A 8 4.69 8.51 12.92
CA ASP A 8 3.47 7.93 13.47
C ASP A 8 2.28 8.89 13.41
N PHE A 9 1.09 8.31 13.29
CA PHE A 9 -0.16 9.07 13.25
C PHE A 9 -0.47 9.59 14.65
N LYS A 10 -0.64 10.90 14.80
CA LYS A 10 -1.10 11.48 16.07
C LYS A 10 -2.61 11.68 16.05
N PRO A 11 -3.29 11.64 17.21
CA PRO A 11 -4.75 11.81 17.28
C PRO A 11 -5.26 13.18 16.81
N ARG A 12 -4.35 14.15 16.60
CA ARG A 12 -4.65 15.49 16.08
C ARG A 12 -4.45 15.60 14.56
N ASP A 13 -3.88 14.58 13.93
CA ASP A 13 -3.54 14.61 12.51
C ASP A 13 -4.72 14.15 11.64
N GLU A 14 -4.95 14.90 10.57
CA GLU A 14 -5.93 14.53 9.56
C GLU A 14 -5.34 13.41 8.69
N LEU A 15 -6.07 12.31 8.54
CA LEU A 15 -5.65 11.18 7.71
C LEU A 15 -6.46 11.12 6.42
N GLY A 16 -5.76 10.93 5.31
CA GLY A 16 -6.35 10.58 4.01
C GLY A 16 -6.21 9.09 3.79
N ILE A 17 -7.34 8.41 3.61
CA ILE A 17 -7.38 6.99 3.27
C ILE A 17 -7.47 6.87 1.76
N CYS A 18 -6.47 6.23 1.16
CA CYS A 18 -6.52 5.86 -0.24
C CYS A 18 -7.52 4.72 -0.44
N PRO A 19 -8.13 4.60 -1.63
CA PRO A 19 -9.09 3.55 -1.93
C PRO A 19 -8.47 2.14 -1.99
N CYS A 20 -7.13 2.03 -2.00
CA CYS A 20 -6.38 0.80 -1.75
C CYS A 20 -6.24 0.43 -0.26
N LYS A 21 -7.00 1.08 0.63
CA LYS A 21 -7.00 0.93 2.11
C LYS A 21 -5.74 1.40 2.84
N HIS A 22 -4.80 2.04 2.15
CA HIS A 22 -3.63 2.64 2.79
C HIS A 22 -3.94 4.03 3.35
N ALA A 23 -3.54 4.28 4.60
CA ALA A 23 -3.72 5.56 5.25
C ALA A 23 -2.43 6.38 5.24
N PHE A 24 -2.56 7.68 5.02
CA PHE A 24 -1.46 8.65 5.06
C PHE A 24 -1.94 9.94 5.74
N HIS A 25 -1.03 10.78 6.22
CA HIS A 25 -1.42 12.13 6.63
C HIS A 25 -2.03 12.87 5.43
N ARG A 26 -3.15 13.57 5.63
CA ARG A 26 -3.87 14.34 4.59
C ARG A 26 -2.92 15.30 3.89
N LYS A 27 -2.07 16.01 4.65
CA LYS A 27 -1.04 16.92 4.12
C LYS A 27 -0.01 16.20 3.25
N CYS A 28 0.48 15.05 3.70
CA CYS A 28 1.44 14.24 2.98
C CYS A 28 0.83 13.66 1.70
N LEU A 29 -0.41 13.17 1.79
CA LEU A 29 -1.14 12.64 0.65
C LEU A 29 -1.36 13.72 -0.41
N ILE A 30 -1.80 14.91 -0.04
CA ILE A 30 -1.99 16.03 -0.98
C ILE A 30 -0.68 16.37 -1.68
N LYS A 31 0.40 16.60 -0.93
CA LYS A 31 1.73 16.88 -1.51
C LYS A 31 2.21 15.78 -2.44
N TRP A 32 1.97 14.52 -2.08
CA TRP A 32 2.34 13.40 -2.92
C TRP A 32 1.55 13.39 -4.24
N LEU A 33 0.23 13.62 -4.17
CA LEU A 33 -0.67 13.66 -5.33
C LEU A 33 -0.39 14.83 -6.28
N GLU A 34 0.26 15.91 -5.82
CA GLU A 34 0.74 16.99 -6.68
C GLU A 34 1.84 16.51 -7.63
N VAL A 35 2.67 15.56 -7.20
CA VAL A 35 3.77 15.00 -8.01
C VAL A 35 3.33 13.73 -8.74
N ARG A 36 2.74 12.78 -8.03
CA ARG A 36 2.30 11.48 -8.56
C ARG A 36 0.98 11.06 -7.96
N LYS A 37 -0.03 10.82 -8.81
CA LYS A 37 -1.38 10.43 -8.40
C LYS A 37 -1.54 8.93 -8.08
N VAL A 38 -0.51 8.33 -7.49
CA VAL A 38 -0.44 6.90 -7.15
C VAL A 38 -0.15 6.69 -5.67
N CYS A 39 -0.55 5.56 -5.10
CA CYS A 39 -0.27 5.22 -3.72
C CYS A 39 1.23 4.90 -3.53
N PRO A 40 1.91 5.48 -2.53
CA PRO A 40 3.34 5.22 -2.30
C PRO A 40 3.65 3.80 -1.79
N LEU A 41 2.64 3.04 -1.34
CA LEU A 41 2.83 1.67 -0.85
C LEU A 41 2.60 0.60 -1.92
N CYS A 42 1.64 0.81 -2.82
CA CYS A 42 1.26 -0.19 -3.83
C CYS A 42 1.32 0.32 -5.27
N ASN A 43 1.74 1.56 -5.50
CA ASN A 43 1.77 2.23 -6.81
C ASN A 43 0.43 2.25 -7.57
N MET A 44 -0.69 1.99 -6.88
CA MET A 44 -2.03 2.03 -7.48
C MET A 44 -2.55 3.46 -7.59
N PRO A 45 -3.18 3.85 -8.71
CA PRO A 45 -3.71 5.20 -8.90
C PRO A 45 -4.81 5.53 -7.88
N VAL A 46 -4.66 6.67 -7.21
CA VAL A 46 -5.57 7.12 -6.14
C VAL A 46 -6.89 7.67 -6.70
N LEU A 47 -6.90 8.12 -7.97
CA LEU A 47 -8.09 8.66 -8.65
C LEU A 47 -8.99 7.61 -9.32
N GLN A 48 -8.58 6.34 -9.42
CA GLN A 48 -9.25 5.36 -10.30
C GLN A 48 -10.34 4.52 -9.61
N LEU A 49 -10.86 4.93 -8.45
CA LEU A 49 -11.72 4.06 -7.63
C LEU A 49 -13.13 4.60 -7.41
N ALA A 50 -13.79 4.90 -8.53
CA ALA A 50 -15.22 4.66 -8.64
C ALA A 50 -15.55 3.28 -9.27
N GLN A 51 -14.57 2.50 -9.77
CA GLN A 51 -14.91 1.40 -10.70
C GLN A 51 -14.29 0.01 -10.50
N LEU A 52 -13.34 -0.27 -9.61
CA LEU A 52 -12.71 -1.61 -9.62
C LEU A 52 -12.40 -2.18 -8.23
N HIS A 53 -13.44 -2.73 -7.59
CA HIS A 53 -13.24 -3.98 -6.85
C HIS A 53 -12.78 -5.05 -7.85
N SER A 54 -11.51 -5.48 -7.78
CA SER A 54 -11.07 -6.89 -7.94
C SER A 54 -9.61 -7.01 -8.39
N LYS A 55 -8.92 -7.97 -7.76
CA LYS A 55 -7.60 -8.55 -8.07
C LYS A 55 -6.36 -7.80 -7.57
N GLN A 56 -6.14 -7.92 -6.26
CA GLN A 56 -4.78 -8.04 -5.71
C GLN A 56 -4.68 -9.38 -4.95
N ASP A 57 -4.73 -10.47 -5.70
CA ASP A 57 -4.04 -11.71 -5.34
C ASP A 57 -3.09 -12.01 -6.50
N ARG A 58 -1.86 -11.52 -6.37
CA ARG A 58 -0.67 -12.08 -7.00
C ARG A 58 0.48 -11.80 -6.05
N GLY A 59 0.47 -12.49 -4.92
CA GLY A 59 1.72 -12.84 -4.27
C GLY A 59 2.56 -13.68 -5.23
N PRO A 60 3.90 -13.59 -5.19
CA PRO A 60 4.75 -14.47 -5.98
C PRO A 60 4.47 -15.93 -5.58
N PRO A 61 4.61 -16.91 -6.49
CA PRO A 61 4.49 -18.32 -6.12
C PRO A 61 5.62 -18.63 -5.14
N GLN A 62 5.31 -18.79 -3.86
CA GLN A 62 6.23 -19.45 -2.94
C GLN A 62 6.21 -20.94 -3.29
N GLY A 63 6.98 -21.30 -4.31
CA GLY A 63 7.42 -22.69 -4.45
C GLY A 63 8.09 -23.11 -3.14
N PRO A 64 7.80 -24.31 -2.60
CA PRO A 64 8.56 -24.81 -1.46
C PRO A 64 10.00 -25.04 -1.93
N LEU A 65 10.95 -24.34 -1.32
CA LEU A 65 12.38 -24.65 -1.42
C LEU A 65 12.80 -25.40 -0.14
N PRO A 66 13.87 -26.22 -0.25
CA PRO A 66 13.85 -27.66 -0.15
C PRO A 66 13.88 -28.13 1.32
N GLY A 67 12.99 -29.05 1.66
CA GLY A 67 13.07 -29.82 2.91
C GLY A 67 13.83 -31.11 2.65
N ALA A 68 15.00 -31.24 3.26
CA ALA A 68 15.73 -32.48 3.34
C ALA A 68 14.88 -33.55 4.02
N GLU A 69 14.59 -34.64 3.33
CA GLU A 69 14.27 -35.91 3.98
C GLU A 69 14.95 -37.07 3.27
N ASN A 70 15.49 -37.92 4.12
CA ASN A 70 16.48 -38.96 3.93
C ASN A 70 15.75 -40.31 3.82
N ILE A 71 15.95 -41.07 2.73
CA ILE A 71 15.50 -42.46 2.48
C ILE A 71 16.32 -42.91 1.24
N VAL A 72 17.18 -43.95 1.22
CA VAL A 72 17.31 -45.24 1.93
C VAL A 72 18.76 -45.56 2.28
#